data_AF-A0A1S2NX73-F1
#
_entry.id   AF-A0A1S2NX73-F1
#
_cell.length_a   1.000
_cell.length_b   1.000
_cell.length_c   1.000
_cell.angle_alpha   90.00
_cell.angle_beta   90.00
_cell.angle_gamma   90.00
#
_symmetry.space_group_name_H-M   'P 1'
#
loop_
_entity.id
_entity.type
_entity.pdbx_description
1 polymer ?
#
loop_
_entity_poly.entity_id
_entity_poly.type
_entity_poly.pdbx_seq_one_letter_code
_entity_poly.pdbx_strand_id
1 'polypeptide(L)'
;MSCPTGATGFRVDNPTTGPVSIPGDGTFGLTVSNSSQGQVFSFTIPASDHRAAVKVTAKGGNAANVYTYDSTTGFPNGIAADGSLHAPINPSGKFADLSHIDFCVIPTNYPG
;
A
#
# COMPACT_ATOMS: atom_id res chain seq x y z
N MET A 1 3.71 10.68 7.62
CA MET A 1 2.66 10.29 6.65
C MET A 1 1.70 11.45 6.46
N SER A 2 1.28 11.75 5.23
CA SER A 2 0.15 12.64 4.96
C SER A 2 -0.87 11.88 4.12
N CYS A 3 -2.17 11.98 4.39
CA CYS A 3 -3.22 11.38 3.56
C CYS A 3 -4.12 12.45 2.95
N PRO A 4 -4.75 12.20 1.80
CA PRO A 4 -5.79 13.08 1.26
C PRO A 4 -6.92 13.27 2.28
N THR A 5 -7.62 14.41 2.21
CA THR A 5 -8.78 14.68 3.07
C THR A 5 -9.82 13.56 2.94
N GLY A 6 -10.34 13.10 4.07
CA GLY A 6 -11.34 12.02 4.13
C GLY A 6 -10.75 10.61 4.11
N ALA A 7 -9.43 10.45 4.00
CA ALA A 7 -8.77 9.16 4.10
C ALA A 7 -8.20 8.89 5.51
N THR A 8 -8.30 7.63 5.93
CA THR A 8 -7.63 7.11 7.13
C THR A 8 -6.23 6.65 6.77
N GLY A 9 -5.22 7.18 7.46
CA GLY A 9 -3.83 6.81 7.29
C GLY A 9 -3.35 5.84 8.36
N PHE A 10 -2.66 4.76 7.96
CA PHE A 10 -1.96 3.87 8.89
C PHE A 10 -0.64 3.33 8.32
N ARG A 11 0.25 2.94 9.23
CA ARG A 11 1.59 2.42 8.90
C ARG A 11 1.68 0.94 9.20
N VAL A 12 2.38 0.22 8.33
CA VAL A 12 2.85 -1.15 8.55
C VAL A 12 4.36 -1.10 8.71
N ASP A 13 4.83 -1.18 9.95
CA ASP A 13 6.26 -1.25 10.26
C ASP A 13 6.79 -2.67 10.04
N ASN A 14 8.01 -2.79 9.51
CA ASN A 14 8.66 -4.08 9.19
C ASN A 14 7.72 -5.05 8.44
N PRO A 15 7.26 -4.66 7.24
CA PRO A 15 6.19 -5.37 6.54
C PRO A 15 6.59 -6.82 6.23
N THR A 16 5.69 -7.75 6.57
CA THR A 16 5.81 -9.18 6.29
C THR A 16 4.50 -9.71 5.71
N THR A 17 4.55 -10.89 5.09
CA THR A 17 3.34 -11.53 4.54
C THR A 17 2.39 -11.92 5.65
N GLY A 18 1.14 -11.47 5.56
CA GLY A 18 0.10 -11.76 6.53
C GLY A 18 -1.06 -10.75 6.51
N PRO A 19 -2.06 -10.96 7.37
CA PRO A 19 -3.12 -9.99 7.56
C PRO A 19 -2.60 -8.75 8.28
N VAL A 20 -3.10 -7.58 7.87
CA VAL A 20 -2.80 -6.28 8.47
C VAL A 20 -4.11 -5.63 8.89
N SER A 21 -4.19 -5.18 10.14
CA SER A 21 -5.35 -4.47 10.66
C SER A 21 -5.40 -3.04 10.14
N ILE A 22 -6.57 -2.64 9.63
CA ILE A 22 -6.88 -1.24 9.34
C ILE A 22 -7.41 -0.63 10.66
N PRO A 23 -6.79 0.44 11.20
CA PRO A 23 -7.20 0.98 12.49
C PRO A 23 -8.67 1.42 12.52
N GLY A 24 -9.41 0.89 13.50
CA GLY A 24 -10.84 1.16 13.69
C GLY A 24 -11.76 0.39 12.74
N ASP A 25 -11.28 -0.70 12.14
CA ASP A 25 -11.90 -1.29 10.96
C ASP A 25 -11.48 -2.75 10.70
N GLY A 26 -11.75 -3.24 9.50
CA GLY A 26 -11.38 -4.57 8.99
C GLY A 26 -9.88 -4.83 8.78
N THR A 27 -9.57 -5.86 8.01
CA THR A 27 -8.18 -6.28 7.72
C THR A 27 -7.90 -6.30 6.23
N PHE A 28 -6.64 -6.27 5.82
CA PHE A 28 -6.29 -6.59 4.43
C PHE A 28 -5.11 -7.56 4.38
N GLY A 29 -4.99 -8.31 3.28
CA GLY A 29 -3.86 -9.19 3.05
C GLY A 29 -2.69 -8.42 2.48
N LEU A 30 -1.53 -8.52 3.13
CA LEU A 30 -0.24 -8.05 2.61
C LEU A 30 0.60 -9.27 2.23
N THR A 31 1.22 -9.24 1.06
CA THR A 31 2.24 -10.21 0.66
C THR A 31 3.53 -9.47 0.37
N VAL A 32 4.62 -9.89 1.00
CA VAL A 32 5.97 -9.41 0.75
C VAL A 32 6.81 -10.58 0.24
N SER A 33 7.48 -10.39 -0.89
CA SER A 33 8.31 -11.42 -1.51
C SER A 33 9.58 -10.81 -2.12
N ASN A 34 10.54 -11.68 -2.45
CA ASN A 34 11.77 -11.25 -3.11
C ASN A 34 11.70 -11.53 -4.60
N SER A 35 12.05 -10.54 -5.40
CA SER A 35 12.30 -10.68 -6.84
C SER A 35 13.80 -10.60 -7.14
N SER A 36 14.20 -10.82 -8.38
CA SER A 36 15.58 -10.58 -8.83
C SER A 36 16.02 -9.11 -8.73
N GLN A 37 15.06 -8.18 -8.54
CA GLN A 37 15.32 -6.76 -8.34
C GLN A 37 15.31 -6.33 -6.87
N GLY A 38 14.94 -7.21 -5.93
CA GLY A 38 14.79 -6.90 -4.50
C GLY A 38 13.37 -7.17 -4.00
N GLN A 39 13.07 -6.69 -2.78
CA GLN A 39 11.76 -6.86 -2.17
C GLN A 39 10.65 -6.16 -2.97
N VAL A 40 9.56 -6.91 -3.20
CA VAL A 40 8.31 -6.41 -3.76
C VAL A 40 7.17 -6.77 -2.81
N PHE A 41 6.06 -6.06 -2.93
CA PHE A 41 4.86 -6.36 -2.18
C PHE A 41 3.59 -6.20 -3.02
N SER A 42 2.54 -6.85 -2.55
CA SER A 42 1.17 -6.70 -3.04
C SER A 42 0.22 -6.61 -1.86
N PHE A 43 -0.92 -5.98 -2.07
CA PHE A 43 -1.99 -5.92 -1.07
C PHE A 43 -3.32 -6.31 -1.68
N THR A 44 -4.23 -6.80 -0.84
CA THR A 44 -5.62 -7.08 -1.23
C THR A 44 -6.54 -6.80 -0.05
N ILE A 45 -7.46 -5.86 -0.22
CA ILE A 45 -8.52 -5.51 0.72
C ILE A 45 -9.75 -6.34 0.34
N PRO A 46 -10.23 -7.25 1.21
CA PRO A 46 -11.47 -7.99 0.99
C PRO A 46 -12.67 -7.03 0.80
N ALA A 47 -13.60 -7.41 -0.08
CA ALA A 47 -14.80 -6.61 -0.34
C ALA A 47 -15.64 -6.37 0.93
N SER A 48 -15.63 -7.33 1.88
CA SER A 48 -16.33 -7.25 3.16
C SER A 48 -15.84 -6.11 4.06
N ASP A 49 -14.61 -5.64 3.88
CA ASP A 49 -14.06 -4.57 4.72
C ASP A 49 -14.46 -3.18 4.22
N HIS A 50 -15.14 -3.08 3.06
CA HIS A 50 -15.66 -1.85 2.49
C HIS A 50 -14.62 -0.71 2.46
N ARG A 51 -13.36 -1.01 2.11
CA ARG A 51 -12.27 -0.03 1.98
C ARG A 51 -11.59 -0.09 0.62
N ALA A 52 -11.01 1.03 0.23
CA ALA A 52 -10.18 1.17 -0.95
C ALA A 52 -8.94 2.01 -0.62
N ALA A 53 -7.78 1.59 -1.10
CA ALA A 53 -6.55 2.37 -1.02
C ALA A 53 -6.57 3.49 -2.06
N VAL A 54 -6.25 4.72 -1.61
CA VAL A 54 -6.09 5.90 -2.47
C VAL A 54 -4.64 6.37 -2.55
N LYS A 55 -3.81 5.94 -1.60
CA LYS A 55 -2.37 6.16 -1.66
C LYS A 55 -1.62 5.07 -0.89
N VAL A 56 -0.54 4.60 -1.47
CA VAL A 56 0.40 3.68 -0.83
C VAL A 56 1.79 4.29 -0.95
N THR A 57 2.52 4.38 0.16
CA THR A 57 3.89 4.89 0.18
C THR A 57 4.83 3.82 0.70
N ALA A 58 5.70 3.33 -0.17
CA ALA A 58 6.69 2.30 0.15
C ALA A 58 8.01 2.97 0.52
N LYS A 59 8.40 2.89 1.79
CA LYS A 59 9.66 3.47 2.29
C LYS A 59 10.75 2.41 2.30
N GLY A 60 11.92 2.79 1.79
CA GLY A 60 13.15 2.01 1.89
C GLY A 60 14.37 2.91 1.69
N GLY A 61 15.46 2.62 2.40
CA GLY A 61 16.62 3.50 2.46
C GLY A 61 16.25 4.96 2.77
N ASN A 62 16.81 5.91 2.01
CA ASN A 62 16.59 7.35 2.23
C ASN A 62 15.41 7.93 1.44
N ALA A 63 14.75 7.17 0.56
CA ALA A 63 13.70 7.65 -0.35
C ALA A 63 12.36 6.92 -0.12
N ALA A 64 11.30 7.31 -0.84
CA ALA A 64 10.03 6.59 -0.84
C ALA A 64 9.44 6.58 -2.26
N ASN A 65 8.78 5.49 -2.63
CA ASN A 65 7.90 5.44 -3.80
C ASN A 65 6.47 5.73 -3.34
N VAL A 66 5.77 6.60 -4.08
CA VAL A 66 4.39 6.96 -3.80
C VAL A 66 3.52 6.49 -4.96
N TYR A 67 2.54 5.65 -4.65
CA TYR A 67 1.54 5.14 -5.57
C TYR A 67 0.21 5.81 -5.21
N THR A 68 -0.36 6.57 -6.15
CA THR A 68 -1.62 7.29 -5.96
C THR A 68 -2.71 6.66 -6.81
N TYR A 69 -3.87 6.43 -6.21
CA TYR A 69 -5.05 5.83 -6.84
C TYR A 69 -6.20 6.82 -6.72
N ASP A 70 -6.32 7.70 -7.71
CA ASP A 70 -7.35 8.74 -7.78
C ASP A 70 -7.86 8.89 -9.22
N SER A 71 -8.70 9.89 -9.48
CA SER A 71 -9.28 10.14 -10.81
C SER A 71 -8.22 10.39 -11.90
N THR A 72 -7.06 10.92 -11.54
CA THR A 72 -5.97 11.22 -12.48
C THR A 72 -5.22 9.95 -12.89
N THR A 73 -5.25 8.91 -12.05
CA THR A 73 -4.67 7.59 -12.34
C THR A 73 -5.71 6.54 -12.75
N GLY A 74 -6.97 6.96 -12.97
CA GLY A 74 -8.05 6.08 -13.44
C GLY A 74 -8.80 5.35 -12.33
N PHE A 75 -8.53 5.67 -11.07
CA PHE A 75 -9.11 5.04 -9.88
C PHE A 75 -9.85 6.08 -9.02
N PRO A 76 -10.94 6.69 -9.51
CA PRO A 76 -11.63 7.77 -8.79
C PRO A 76 -12.16 7.36 -7.40
N ASN A 77 -12.30 6.06 -7.14
CA ASN A 77 -12.75 5.50 -5.86
C ASN A 77 -11.66 4.68 -5.15
N GLY A 78 -10.39 4.88 -5.52
CA GLY A 78 -9.28 4.03 -5.07
C GLY A 78 -9.33 2.61 -5.65
N ILE A 79 -8.50 1.73 -5.08
CA ILE A 79 -8.39 0.32 -5.48
C ILE A 79 -8.43 -0.64 -4.29
N ALA A 80 -8.88 -1.87 -4.53
CA ALA A 80 -8.87 -2.92 -3.52
C ALA A 80 -7.58 -3.75 -3.53
N ALA A 81 -6.85 -3.81 -4.64
CA ALA A 81 -5.63 -4.60 -4.75
C ALA A 81 -4.66 -4.00 -5.76
N ASP A 82 -3.37 -4.11 -5.46
CA ASP A 82 -2.27 -3.87 -6.39
C ASP A 82 -1.10 -4.80 -6.03
N GLY A 83 -0.14 -4.95 -6.96
CA GLY A 83 1.00 -5.82 -6.77
C GLY A 83 2.25 -5.37 -7.51
N SER A 84 3.35 -6.08 -7.24
CA SER A 84 4.68 -5.73 -7.75
C SER A 84 5.14 -4.32 -7.33
N LEU A 85 4.59 -3.80 -6.24
CA LEU A 85 4.98 -2.53 -5.65
C LEU A 85 6.32 -2.70 -4.92
N HIS A 86 7.11 -1.64 -4.80
CA HIS A 86 8.44 -1.72 -4.22
C HIS A 86 8.91 -0.39 -3.63
N ALA A 87 9.87 -0.44 -2.71
CA ALA A 87 10.61 0.74 -2.30
C ALA A 87 11.53 1.25 -3.45
N PRO A 88 12.03 2.49 -3.39
CA PRO A 88 12.85 3.06 -4.45
C PRO A 88 14.08 2.23 -4.80
N ILE A 89 14.54 2.41 -6.03
CA ILE A 89 15.84 1.89 -6.46
C ILE A 89 16.93 2.61 -5.67
N ASN A 90 17.81 1.85 -5.04
CA ASN A 90 18.97 2.36 -4.30
C ASN A 90 20.20 2.46 -5.23
N PRO A 91 21.36 2.96 -4.76
CA PRO A 91 22.56 3.10 -5.58
C PRO A 91 23.11 1.81 -6.21
N SER A 92 22.71 0.62 -5.74
CA SER A 92 23.10 -0.66 -6.36
C SER A 92 22.28 -1.00 -7.61
N GLY A 93 21.27 -0.18 -7.96
CA GLY A 93 20.35 -0.45 -9.07
C GLY A 93 19.25 -1.45 -8.71
N LYS A 94 19.13 -1.83 -7.44
CA LYS A 94 18.10 -2.73 -6.90
C LYS A 94 17.10 -1.96 -6.03
N PHE A 95 15.91 -2.52 -5.85
CA PHE A 95 14.95 -2.00 -4.88
C PHE A 95 15.58 -2.04 -3.49
N ALA A 96 15.46 -0.95 -2.74
CA ALA A 96 15.78 -0.96 -1.33
C ALA A 96 14.86 -1.92 -0.58
N ASP A 97 15.34 -2.47 0.53
CA ASP A 97 14.47 -3.20 1.45
C ASP A 97 13.43 -2.27 2.07
N LEU A 98 12.22 -2.80 2.27
CA LEU A 98 11.10 -2.09 2.87
C LEU A 98 11.37 -1.85 4.36
N SER A 99 11.32 -0.59 4.81
CA SER A 99 11.33 -0.26 6.23
C SER A 99 9.92 -0.14 6.80
N HIS A 100 9.01 0.46 6.03
CA HIS A 100 7.58 0.49 6.32
C HIS A 100 6.77 0.80 5.06
N ILE A 101 5.47 0.51 5.12
CA ILE A 101 4.49 0.89 4.11
C ILE A 101 3.41 1.74 4.79
N ASP A 102 3.16 2.91 4.22
CA ASP A 102 2.14 3.85 4.66
C ASP A 102 0.92 3.73 3.72
N PHE A 103 -0.26 3.39 4.24
CA PHE A 103 -1.52 3.25 3.49
C PHE A 103 -2.51 4.37 3.84
N CYS A 104 -3.07 5.02 2.83
CA CYS A 104 -4.24 5.88 2.96
C CYS A 104 -5.44 5.19 2.34
N VAL A 105 -6.49 4.96 3.13
CA VAL A 105 -7.70 4.26 2.70
C VAL A 105 -8.94 5.13 2.89
N ILE A 106 -9.95 4.93 2.04
CA ILE A 106 -11.29 5.54 2.14
C ILE A 106 -12.35 4.44 2.25
N PRO A 107 -13.55 4.75 2.78
CA PRO A 107 -14.73 3.91 2.57
C PRO A 107 -14.95 3.68 1.07
N THR A 108 -15.17 2.43 0.67
CA THR A 108 -15.50 2.12 -0.73
C THR A 108 -17.01 2.12 -0.97
N ASN A 109 -17.41 2.53 -2.17
CA ASN A 109 -18.79 2.45 -2.63
C ASN A 109 -19.09 1.14 -3.38
N TYR A 110 -18.13 0.22 -3.50
CA TYR A 110 -18.37 -1.09 -4.12
C TYR A 110 -19.11 -1.99 -3.11
N PRO A 111 -20.41 -2.31 -3.32
CA PRO A 111 -21.02 -3.40 -2.58
C PRO A 111 -20.36 -4.70 -3.04
N GLY A 112 -19.99 -5.55 -2.08
CA GLY A 112 -19.55 -6.91 -2.36
C GLY A 112 -20.61 -7.75 -3.07
#